data_AF-A0A316SBP8-F1
#
_entry.id   AF-A0A316SBP8-F1
#
_cell.length_a   1.000
_cell.length_b   1.000
_cell.length_c   1.000
_cell.angle_alpha   90.00
_cell.angle_beta   90.00
_cell.angle_gamma   90.00
#
_symmetry.space_group_name_H-M   'P 1'
#
loop_
_entity.id
_entity.type
_entity.pdbx_description
1 polymer ?
#
loop_
_entity_poly.entity_id
_entity_poly.type
_entity_poly.pdbx_seq_one_letter_code
_entity_poly.pdbx_strand_id
1 'polypeptide(L)'
;MQNLYYTPLDIAAIIKSLDLKYSDKQNFITAIFIREQDKLVLKYRSNFRNLFLSISYWGHYLQNKDSIDAEFPAIKKSLDSMNIKILEDDFITDYSDLDLFFKSIRLRTLYLSEKDYVKIKLRTLLKRYGLKRRSAKFIEQFTQCLQFYKLQIYLRGKQECDIRTVNIDDIIIFRVKP
;
A
#
# COMPACT_ATOMS: atom_id res chain seq x y z
N MET A 1 -10.80 10.53 0.91
CA MET A 1 -9.55 10.73 1.67
C MET A 1 -9.19 9.56 2.60
N GLN A 2 -10.13 8.76 3.13
CA GLN A 2 -9.79 7.64 4.05
C GLN A 2 -8.85 6.57 3.45
N ASN A 3 -8.88 6.32 2.14
CA ASN A 3 -8.00 5.33 1.48
C ASN A 3 -6.49 5.67 1.48
N LEU A 4 -6.07 6.90 1.81
CA LEU A 4 -4.65 7.28 1.76
C LEU A 4 -3.90 6.99 3.07
N TYR A 5 -4.59 6.70 4.16
CA TYR A 5 -3.90 6.34 5.41
C TYR A 5 -3.43 4.88 5.35
N TYR A 6 -2.28 4.60 5.96
CA TYR A 6 -1.80 3.23 6.11
C TYR A 6 -2.73 2.47 7.05
N THR A 7 -3.36 1.44 6.48
CA THR A 7 -4.03 0.40 7.25
C THR A 7 -3.03 -0.69 7.64
N PRO A 8 -3.32 -1.49 8.69
CA PRO A 8 -2.54 -2.68 8.98
C PRO A 8 -2.44 -3.66 7.81
N LEU A 9 -3.52 -3.78 7.01
CA LEU A 9 -3.55 -4.61 5.81
C LEU A 9 -2.57 -4.11 4.74
N ASP A 10 -2.50 -2.79 4.51
CA ASP A 10 -1.54 -2.19 3.57
C ASP A 10 -0.10 -2.52 3.98
N ILE A 11 0.22 -2.34 5.26
CA ILE A 11 1.56 -2.59 5.80
C ILE A 11 1.89 -4.08 5.69
N ALA A 12 0.95 -4.97 6.02
CA ALA A 12 1.11 -6.41 5.88
C ALA A 12 1.35 -6.83 4.42
N ALA A 13 0.58 -6.28 3.47
CA ALA A 13 0.75 -6.53 2.04
C ALA A 13 2.11 -6.06 1.53
N ILE A 14 2.56 -4.87 1.97
CA ILE A 14 3.90 -4.36 1.64
C ILE A 14 4.99 -5.27 2.20
N ILE A 15 4.90 -5.66 3.48
CA ILE A 15 5.85 -6.59 4.11
C ILE A 15 5.92 -7.92 3.34
N LYS A 16 4.76 -8.50 2.99
CA LYS A 16 4.69 -9.73 2.18
C LYS A 16 5.37 -9.55 0.83
N SER A 17 5.14 -8.43 0.15
CA SER A 17 5.75 -8.15 -1.17
C SER A 17 7.28 -7.97 -1.14
N LEU A 18 7.84 -7.67 0.04
CA LEU A 18 9.25 -7.39 0.23
C LEU A 18 10.06 -8.59 0.72
N ASP A 19 9.40 -9.66 1.13
CA ASP A 19 10.01 -10.88 1.68
C ASP A 19 11.08 -10.62 2.76
N LEU A 20 10.78 -9.67 3.65
CA LEU A 20 11.71 -9.25 4.72
C LEU A 20 11.94 -10.39 5.73
N LYS A 21 13.14 -10.44 6.33
CA LYS A 21 13.39 -11.30 7.51
C LYS A 21 12.61 -10.80 8.72
N TYR A 22 12.39 -11.66 9.72
CA TYR A 22 11.57 -11.31 10.90
C TYR A 22 12.09 -10.08 11.67
N SER A 23 13.40 -9.97 11.90
CA SER A 23 14.03 -8.81 12.54
C SER A 23 13.77 -7.51 11.77
N ASP A 24 13.82 -7.59 10.44
CA ASP A 24 13.63 -6.44 9.56
C ASP A 24 12.16 -6.01 9.53
N LYS A 25 11.22 -6.96 9.66
CA LYS A 25 9.78 -6.66 9.81
C LYS A 25 9.51 -5.83 11.06
N GLN A 26 10.05 -6.22 12.21
CA GLN A 26 9.84 -5.49 13.46
C GLN A 26 10.41 -4.07 13.38
N ASN A 27 11.65 -3.92 12.91
CA ASN A 27 12.28 -2.61 12.73
C ASN A 27 11.49 -1.73 11.76
N PHE A 28 10.98 -2.30 10.68
CA PHE A 28 10.16 -1.61 9.69
C PHE A 28 8.83 -1.12 10.29
N ILE A 29 8.10 -1.95 11.04
CA ILE A 29 6.85 -1.56 11.69
C ILE A 29 7.09 -0.45 12.73
N THR A 30 8.16 -0.57 13.52
CA THR A 30 8.56 0.48 14.49
C THR A 30 8.87 1.80 13.80
N ALA A 31 9.63 1.78 12.70
CA ALA A 31 9.94 2.98 11.93
C ALA A 31 8.67 3.65 11.38
N ILE A 32 7.72 2.87 10.85
CA ILE A 32 6.41 3.39 10.40
C ILE A 32 5.67 4.04 11.57
N PHE A 33 5.58 3.37 12.72
CA PHE A 33 4.83 3.89 13.86
C PHE A 33 5.39 5.23 14.37
N ILE A 34 6.72 5.36 14.44
CA ILE A 34 7.38 6.56 14.96
C ILE A 34 7.36 7.70 13.95
N ARG A 35 7.68 7.43 12.68
CA ARG A 35 7.98 8.46 11.68
C ARG A 35 6.83 8.75 10.71
N GLU A 36 5.87 7.85 10.60
CA GLU A 36 4.71 7.96 9.72
C GLU A 36 3.38 7.99 10.50
N GLN A 37 3.43 8.33 11.79
CA GLN A 37 2.27 8.31 12.70
C GLN A 37 1.09 9.12 12.16
N ASP A 38 1.34 10.29 11.57
CA ASP A 38 0.34 11.18 10.97
C ASP A 38 -0.38 10.57 9.76
N LYS A 39 0.21 9.54 9.14
CA LYS A 39 -0.30 8.82 7.97
C LYS A 39 -0.85 7.45 8.32
N LEU A 40 -0.85 7.03 9.58
CA LEU A 40 -1.61 5.86 10.04
C LEU A 40 -3.09 6.21 10.17
N VAL A 41 -3.97 5.19 10.05
CA VAL A 41 -5.38 5.33 10.44
C VAL A 41 -5.45 5.71 11.93
N LEU A 42 -6.35 6.66 12.26
CA LEU A 42 -6.43 7.29 13.58
C LEU A 42 -6.41 6.29 14.76
N LYS A 43 -7.15 5.17 14.64
CA LYS A 43 -7.25 4.12 15.67
C LYS A 43 -5.92 3.45 16.05
N TYR A 44 -4.89 3.59 15.22
CA TYR A 44 -3.58 2.98 15.43
C TYR A 44 -2.47 3.97 15.79
N ARG A 45 -2.74 5.28 15.82
CA ARG A 45 -1.69 6.30 16.03
C ARG A 45 -1.10 6.27 17.44
N SER A 46 -1.90 5.96 18.45
CA SER A 46 -1.50 6.03 19.86
C SER A 46 -1.05 4.69 20.46
N ASN A 47 -1.25 3.57 19.75
CA ASN A 47 -1.05 2.24 20.32
C ASN A 47 -0.28 1.32 19.37
N PHE A 48 1.03 1.24 19.59
CA PHE A 48 1.93 0.37 18.83
C PHE A 48 1.52 -1.11 18.93
N ARG A 49 1.13 -1.58 20.12
CA ARG A 49 0.72 -2.98 20.32
C ARG A 49 -0.48 -3.34 19.46
N ASN A 50 -1.50 -2.47 19.43
CA ASN A 50 -2.68 -2.67 18.61
C ASN A 50 -2.34 -2.69 17.10
N LEU A 51 -1.49 -1.76 16.65
CA LEU A 51 -1.00 -1.73 15.28
C LEU A 51 -0.25 -3.03 14.93
N PHE A 52 0.71 -3.44 15.76
CA PHE A 52 1.55 -4.61 15.53
C PHE A 52 0.72 -5.90 15.46
N LEU A 53 -0.22 -6.09 16.41
CA LEU A 53 -1.13 -7.23 16.41
C LEU A 53 -2.01 -7.26 15.15
N SER A 54 -2.56 -6.11 14.75
CA SER A 54 -3.37 -6.01 13.55
C SER A 54 -2.58 -6.32 12.28
N ILE A 55 -1.34 -5.82 12.16
CA ILE A 55 -0.46 -6.12 11.01
C ILE A 55 -0.13 -7.62 10.99
N SER A 56 0.16 -8.21 12.15
CA SER A 56 0.50 -9.64 12.26
C SER A 56 -0.68 -10.52 11.83
N TYR A 57 -1.89 -10.18 12.27
CA TYR A 57 -3.13 -10.84 11.85
C TYR A 57 -3.26 -10.83 10.32
N TRP A 58 -3.16 -9.67 9.68
CA TRP A 58 -3.24 -9.57 8.22
C TRP A 58 -2.09 -10.27 7.51
N GLY A 59 -0.89 -10.29 8.11
CA GLY A 59 0.25 -11.04 7.59
C GLY A 59 -0.06 -12.54 7.51
N HIS A 60 -0.60 -13.12 8.58
CA HIS A 60 -1.04 -14.52 8.61
C HIS A 60 -2.18 -14.80 7.63
N TYR A 61 -3.17 -13.91 7.58
CA TYR A 61 -4.27 -14.01 6.62
C TYR A 61 -3.74 -14.03 5.18
N LEU A 62 -2.88 -13.08 4.82
CA LEU A 62 -2.32 -12.99 3.46
C LEU A 62 -1.44 -14.19 3.10
N GLN A 63 -0.75 -14.81 4.07
CA GLN A 63 0.06 -16.01 3.82
C GLN A 63 -0.81 -17.24 3.50
N ASN A 64 -1.94 -17.37 4.18
CA ASN A 64 -2.83 -18.53 4.09
C ASN A 64 -4.12 -18.22 3.33
N LYS A 65 -4.15 -17.14 2.55
CA LYS A 65 -5.37 -16.56 1.96
C LYS A 65 -6.22 -17.62 1.26
N ASP A 66 -5.61 -18.44 0.41
CA ASP A 66 -6.33 -19.46 -0.34
C ASP A 66 -6.96 -20.54 0.56
N SER A 67 -6.32 -20.89 1.68
CA SER A 67 -6.84 -21.85 2.67
C SER A 67 -7.91 -21.23 3.56
N ILE A 68 -7.71 -19.98 4.00
CA ILE A 68 -8.65 -19.28 4.88
C ILE A 68 -9.90 -18.85 4.11
N ASP A 69 -9.76 -18.36 2.88
CA ASP A 69 -10.89 -17.98 2.02
C ASP A 69 -11.74 -19.21 1.66
N ALA A 70 -11.14 -20.41 1.57
CA ALA A 70 -11.86 -21.67 1.37
C ALA A 70 -12.67 -22.10 2.61
N GLU A 71 -12.22 -21.75 3.82
CA GLU A 71 -12.92 -22.03 5.08
C GLU A 71 -13.99 -20.98 5.41
N PHE A 72 -13.89 -19.78 4.84
CA PHE A 72 -14.77 -18.65 5.11
C PHE A 72 -16.26 -18.95 4.90
N PRO A 73 -16.70 -19.67 3.85
CA PRO A 73 -18.09 -20.05 3.67
C PRO A 73 -18.64 -20.91 4.82
N ALA A 74 -17.81 -21.80 5.39
CA ALA A 74 -18.20 -22.68 6.49
C ALA A 74 -18.30 -21.90 7.82
N ILE A 75 -17.39 -20.94 8.04
CA ILE A 75 -17.40 -20.04 9.20
C ILE A 75 -18.62 -19.11 9.14
N LYS A 76 -18.90 -18.52 7.98
CA LYS A 76 -20.08 -17.67 7.75
C LYS A 76 -21.37 -18.43 8.03
N LYS A 77 -21.52 -19.64 7.48
CA LYS A 77 -22.68 -20.51 7.72
C LYS A 77 -22.89 -20.84 9.21
N SER A 78 -21.79 -21.02 9.94
CA SER A 78 -21.82 -21.30 11.37
C SER A 78 -22.20 -20.06 12.19
N LEU A 79 -21.75 -18.88 11.81
CA LEU A 79 -22.05 -17.62 12.51
C LEU A 79 -23.45 -17.09 12.19
N ASP A 80 -23.93 -17.28 10.97
CA ASP A 80 -25.32 -17.03 10.58
C ASP A 80 -26.28 -17.89 11.44
N SER A 81 -25.90 -19.12 11.75
CA SER A 81 -26.67 -20.00 12.66
C SER A 81 -26.69 -19.50 14.11
N MET A 82 -25.78 -18.59 14.47
CA MET A 82 -25.68 -17.94 15.78
C MET A 82 -26.22 -16.49 15.78
N ASN A 83 -26.88 -16.04 14.71
CA ASN A 83 -27.35 -14.66 14.51
C ASN A 83 -26.23 -13.58 14.56
N ILE A 84 -24.97 -13.97 14.35
CA ILE A 84 -23.83 -13.06 14.30
C ILE A 84 -23.57 -12.70 12.83
N LYS A 85 -23.92 -11.47 12.43
CA LYS A 85 -23.67 -10.97 11.08
C LYS A 85 -22.25 -10.39 10.96
N ILE A 86 -21.44 -10.95 10.06
CA ILE A 86 -20.17 -10.35 9.63
C ILE A 86 -20.43 -9.49 8.39
N LEU A 87 -19.88 -8.27 8.37
CA LEU A 87 -19.87 -7.41 7.18
C LEU A 87 -18.80 -7.92 6.20
N GLU A 88 -19.22 -8.39 5.02
CA GLU A 88 -18.33 -8.91 3.97
C GLU A 88 -17.30 -7.88 3.45
N ASP A 89 -17.61 -6.59 3.58
CA ASP A 89 -16.77 -5.47 3.13
C ASP A 89 -15.41 -5.40 3.84
N ASP A 90 -15.26 -6.01 5.02
CA ASP A 90 -13.98 -6.07 5.73
C ASP A 90 -13.01 -7.12 5.15
N PHE A 91 -13.51 -8.07 4.34
CA PHE A 91 -12.74 -9.22 3.86
C PHE A 91 -12.57 -9.24 2.33
N ILE A 92 -13.49 -8.65 1.58
CA ILE A 92 -13.40 -8.54 0.12
C ILE A 92 -12.98 -7.12 -0.23
N THR A 93 -11.74 -6.75 0.09
CA THR A 93 -11.13 -5.58 -0.55
C THR A 93 -10.49 -6.04 -1.84
N ASP A 94 -11.29 -6.04 -2.92
CA ASP A 94 -10.77 -5.86 -4.27
C ASP A 94 -9.92 -4.59 -4.22
N TYR A 95 -8.60 -4.79 -4.23
CA TYR A 95 -7.63 -3.73 -4.02
C TYR A 95 -7.93 -2.57 -4.96
N SER A 96 -8.25 -1.41 -4.38
CA SER A 96 -8.01 -0.11 -5.01
C SER A 96 -6.48 0.00 -5.18
N ASP A 97 -5.94 -0.64 -6.21
CA ASP A 97 -4.54 -1.06 -6.27
C ASP A 97 -3.52 0.12 -6.25
N LEU A 98 -3.94 1.36 -6.54
CA LEU A 98 -3.03 2.46 -6.89
C LEU A 98 -2.41 3.11 -5.66
N ASP A 99 -3.19 3.38 -4.62
CA ASP A 99 -2.66 3.99 -3.39
C ASP A 99 -1.69 3.04 -2.66
N LEU A 100 -1.93 1.72 -2.68
CA LEU A 100 -1.00 0.73 -2.14
C LEU A 100 0.38 0.79 -2.80
N PHE A 101 0.45 1.04 -4.11
CA PHE A 101 1.72 1.26 -4.79
C PHE A 101 2.46 2.49 -4.26
N PHE A 102 1.77 3.60 -4.02
CA PHE A 102 2.39 4.80 -3.45
C PHE A 102 2.80 4.62 -1.98
N LYS A 103 1.97 3.92 -1.19
CA LYS A 103 2.31 3.48 0.18
C LYS A 103 3.62 2.68 0.16
N SER A 104 3.71 1.71 -0.74
CA SER A 104 4.92 0.89 -0.93
C SER A 104 6.13 1.72 -1.33
N ILE A 105 6.00 2.62 -2.32
CA ILE A 105 7.12 3.47 -2.76
C ILE A 105 7.68 4.31 -1.62
N ARG A 106 6.81 4.98 -0.86
CA ARG A 106 7.25 5.86 0.23
C ARG A 106 8.02 5.07 1.27
N LEU A 107 7.43 3.98 1.76
CA LEU A 107 8.06 3.18 2.82
C LEU A 107 9.35 2.52 2.35
N ARG A 108 9.40 2.02 1.10
CA ARG A 108 10.63 1.46 0.52
C ARG A 108 11.72 2.50 0.40
N THR A 109 11.38 3.68 -0.12
CA THR A 109 12.34 4.79 -0.30
C THR A 109 12.91 5.24 1.04
N LEU A 110 12.10 5.28 2.10
CA LEU A 110 12.52 5.77 3.41
C LEU A 110 13.31 4.76 4.24
N TYR A 111 12.96 3.48 4.17
CA TYR A 111 13.39 2.51 5.18
C TYR A 111 14.14 1.29 4.64
N LEU A 112 14.09 1.02 3.34
CA LEU A 112 14.54 -0.26 2.80
C LEU A 112 15.44 -0.16 1.57
N SER A 113 15.36 0.94 0.83
CA SER A 113 16.10 1.07 -0.41
C SER A 113 17.48 1.68 -0.16
N GLU A 114 18.53 1.00 -0.61
CA GLU A 114 19.90 1.56 -0.67
C GLU A 114 19.94 2.86 -1.49
N LYS A 115 18.99 3.00 -2.43
CA LYS A 115 18.80 4.17 -3.27
C LYS A 115 17.56 4.93 -2.83
N ASP A 116 17.67 6.23 -2.69
CA ASP A 116 16.58 7.14 -2.31
C ASP A 116 15.48 7.32 -3.38
N TYR A 117 15.28 6.34 -4.26
CA TYR A 117 14.29 6.40 -5.34
C TYR A 117 13.77 5.03 -5.79
N VAL A 118 12.56 5.04 -6.38
CA VAL A 118 11.97 3.89 -7.08
C VAL A 118 11.73 4.27 -8.54
N LYS A 119 12.01 3.37 -9.49
CA LYS A 119 11.80 3.61 -10.93
C LYS A 119 10.84 2.60 -11.54
N ILE A 120 9.97 3.04 -12.45
CA ILE A 120 9.06 2.18 -13.21
C ILE A 120 8.75 2.82 -14.57
N LYS A 121 8.59 2.01 -15.61
CA LYS A 121 8.05 2.48 -16.90
C LYS A 121 6.57 2.82 -16.72
N LEU A 122 6.13 3.97 -17.23
CA LEU A 122 4.72 4.36 -17.10
C LEU A 122 3.76 3.34 -17.74
N ARG A 123 4.13 2.77 -18.89
CA ARG A 123 3.39 1.67 -19.54
C ARG A 123 3.17 0.49 -18.60
N THR A 124 4.21 0.09 -17.86
CA THR A 124 4.14 -1.03 -16.89
C THR A 124 3.22 -0.68 -15.73
N LEU A 125 3.29 0.56 -15.24
CA LEU A 125 2.40 1.03 -14.19
C LEU A 125 0.94 0.97 -14.64
N LEU A 126 0.60 1.60 -15.77
CA LEU A 126 -0.76 1.61 -16.31
C LEU A 126 -1.29 0.20 -16.54
N LYS A 127 -0.49 -0.69 -17.14
CA LYS A 127 -0.88 -2.08 -17.39
C LYS A 127 -1.20 -2.83 -16.09
N ARG A 128 -0.49 -2.56 -14.99
CA ARG A 128 -0.76 -3.16 -13.67
C ARG A 128 -2.15 -2.84 -13.15
N TYR A 129 -2.70 -1.69 -13.55
CA TYR A 129 -4.03 -1.20 -13.19
C TYR A 129 -5.09 -1.49 -14.25
N GLY A 130 -4.79 -2.35 -15.24
CA GLY A 130 -5.70 -2.63 -16.35
C GLY A 130 -5.90 -1.44 -17.30
N LEU A 131 -5.06 -0.41 -17.22
CA LEU A 131 -5.19 0.81 -18.02
C LEU A 131 -4.30 0.74 -19.27
N LYS A 132 -4.89 1.01 -20.43
CA LYS A 132 -4.15 1.17 -21.71
C LYS A 132 -3.62 2.59 -21.90
N ARG A 133 -4.29 3.58 -21.31
CA ARG A 133 -4.00 5.02 -21.41
C ARG A 133 -4.29 5.72 -20.10
N ARG A 134 -3.77 6.93 -19.92
CA ARG A 134 -4.09 7.80 -18.78
C ARG A 134 -5.57 8.18 -18.86
N SER A 135 -6.31 7.99 -17.76
CA SER A 135 -7.64 8.56 -17.59
C SER A 135 -7.57 9.77 -16.66
N ALA A 136 -8.56 10.66 -16.72
CA ALA A 136 -8.65 11.79 -15.79
C ALA A 136 -8.66 11.30 -14.32
N LYS A 137 -9.43 10.24 -14.03
CA LYS A 137 -9.50 9.60 -12.70
C LYS A 137 -8.13 9.08 -12.24
N PHE A 138 -7.38 8.42 -13.12
CA PHE A 138 -6.04 7.95 -12.79
C PHE A 138 -5.10 9.11 -12.47
N ILE A 139 -5.10 10.17 -13.29
CA ILE A 139 -4.25 11.35 -13.08
C ILE A 139 -4.59 12.01 -11.75
N GLU A 140 -5.88 12.20 -11.45
CA GLU A 140 -6.33 12.79 -10.19
C GLU A 140 -5.85 11.99 -8.98
N GLN A 141 -6.11 10.68 -8.95
CA GLN A 141 -5.69 9.81 -7.85
C GLN A 141 -4.15 9.75 -7.73
N PHE A 142 -3.44 9.70 -8.85
CA PHE A 142 -1.98 9.72 -8.90
C PHE A 142 -1.42 11.02 -8.29
N THR A 143 -1.96 12.18 -8.69
CA THR A 143 -1.56 13.49 -8.15
C THR A 143 -1.89 13.63 -6.66
N GLN A 144 -3.06 13.15 -6.23
CA GLN A 144 -3.44 13.13 -4.80
C GLN A 144 -2.45 12.28 -3.99
N CYS A 145 -2.05 11.12 -4.50
CA CYS A 145 -1.05 10.28 -3.83
C CYS A 145 0.32 10.96 -3.77
N LEU A 146 0.79 11.59 -4.86
CA LEU A 146 2.05 12.34 -4.83
C LEU A 146 2.05 13.42 -3.74
N GLN A 147 0.97 14.19 -3.64
CA GLN A 147 0.85 15.24 -2.64
C GLN A 147 0.83 14.68 -1.22
N PHE A 148 -0.04 13.69 -0.95
CA PHE A 148 -0.22 13.12 0.39
C PHE A 148 1.05 12.44 0.91
N TYR A 149 1.73 11.66 0.06
CA TYR A 149 2.95 10.94 0.43
C TYR A 149 4.22 11.77 0.25
N LYS A 150 4.10 13.08 -0.06
CA LYS A 150 5.23 13.99 -0.31
C LYS A 150 6.23 13.40 -1.30
N LEU A 151 5.73 12.88 -2.42
CA LEU A 151 6.55 12.30 -3.48
C LEU A 151 6.72 13.30 -4.62
N GLN A 152 7.87 13.26 -5.28
CA GLN A 152 8.15 13.97 -6.52
C GLN A 152 8.56 12.97 -7.60
N ILE A 153 8.13 13.23 -8.84
CA ILE A 153 8.47 12.41 -9.99
C ILE A 153 9.46 13.12 -10.91
N TYR A 154 10.36 12.32 -11.46
CA TYR A 154 11.43 12.76 -12.35
C TYR A 154 11.56 11.82 -13.56
N LEU A 155 12.08 12.36 -14.65
CA LEU A 155 12.71 11.60 -15.71
C LEU A 155 14.19 11.35 -15.39
N ARG A 156 14.88 10.64 -16.29
CA ARG A 156 16.35 10.49 -16.21
C ARG A 156 17.01 11.87 -16.17
N GLY A 157 18.12 11.96 -15.41
CA GLY A 157 18.83 13.23 -15.23
C GLY A 157 18.24 14.15 -14.16
N LYS A 158 17.31 13.65 -13.31
CA LYS A 158 16.64 14.43 -12.26
C LYS A 158 15.81 15.61 -12.80
N GLN A 159 15.32 15.50 -14.03
CA GLN A 159 14.39 16.47 -14.59
C GLN A 159 12.99 16.21 -14.02
N GLU A 160 12.41 17.17 -13.32
CA GLU A 160 11.03 17.08 -12.84
C GLU A 160 10.07 16.89 -14.01
N CYS A 161 9.02 16.11 -13.78
CA CYS A 161 8.05 15.81 -14.83
C CYS A 161 6.61 15.82 -14.31
N ASP A 162 5.66 15.94 -15.25
CA ASP A 162 4.23 15.83 -14.98
C ASP A 162 3.71 14.52 -15.60
N ILE A 163 3.00 13.72 -14.79
CA ILE A 163 2.37 12.48 -15.22
C ILE A 163 1.42 12.67 -16.43
N ARG A 164 0.90 13.90 -16.61
CA ARG A 164 0.01 14.28 -17.71
C ARG A 164 0.73 14.32 -19.06
N THR A 165 2.01 14.73 -19.08
CA THR A 165 2.73 15.09 -20.32
C THR A 165 3.85 14.13 -20.70
N VAL A 166 4.39 13.35 -19.75
CA VAL A 166 5.44 12.35 -20.04
C VAL A 166 5.02 11.35 -21.11
N ASN A 167 5.97 10.71 -21.81
CA ASN A 167 5.66 9.62 -22.71
C ASN A 167 5.26 8.35 -21.91
N ILE A 168 4.38 7.51 -22.47
CA ILE A 168 4.01 6.25 -21.83
C ILE A 168 5.20 5.29 -21.71
N ASP A 169 6.19 5.41 -22.59
CA ASP A 169 7.40 4.59 -22.59
C ASP A 169 8.52 5.11 -21.68
N ASP A 170 8.32 6.29 -21.09
CA ASP A 170 9.28 6.88 -20.17
C ASP A 170 9.36 6.11 -18.85
N ILE A 171 10.57 6.10 -18.31
CA ILE A 171 10.84 5.63 -16.95
C ILE A 171 10.62 6.80 -16.00
N ILE A 172 9.62 6.67 -15.14
CA ILE A 172 9.34 7.59 -14.06
C ILE A 172 10.16 7.17 -12.84
N ILE A 173 10.83 8.14 -12.22
CA ILE A 173 11.62 7.98 -11.00
C ILE A 173 10.90 8.73 -9.87
N PHE A 174 10.48 8.02 -8.83
CA PHE A 174 9.85 8.55 -7.64
C PHE A 174 10.89 8.78 -6.55
N ARG A 175 10.80 9.92 -5.87
CA ARG A 175 11.62 10.29 -4.70
C ARG A 175 10.73 10.90 -3.63
N VAL A 176 11.11 10.73 -2.36
CA VAL A 176 10.47 11.45 -1.25
C VAL A 176 11.05 12.87 -1.22
N LYS A 177 10.16 13.87 -1.13
CA LYS A 177 10.57 15.27 -0.94
C LYS A 177 11.25 15.41 0.43
N PRO A 178 12.37 16.15 0.51
CA PRO A 178 13.00 16.46 1.79
C PRO A 178 12.04 17.18 2.75
#